data_AF-A0AA36IWC6-F1
#
_entry.id   AF-A0AA36IWC6-F1
#
_cell.length_a   1.000
_cell.length_b   1.000
_cell.length_c   1.000
_cell.angle_alpha   90.00
_cell.angle_beta   90.00
_cell.angle_gamma   90.00
#
_symmetry.space_group_name_H-M   'P 1'
#
loop_
_entity.id
_entity.type
_entity.pdbx_description
1 polymer ?
#
loop_
_entity_poly.entity_id
_entity_poly.type
_entity_poly.pdbx_seq_one_letter_code
_entity_poly.pdbx_strand_id
1 'polypeptide(L)'
;MMDTVLNLGLNDQTVAALAERSGDRRFAYDSYRRFVQMYSDVVLGIELSHFEKLLERAKQRRGVKQDHELLAEDLENLVMDYKARVHVEIGMDFPEGPHEQLWGAIGAVFNSWMNQRAKTYRQLHDIPEAWGTAVNVQAMVFGNMGSDCATGVAFTRNPSNGTNDFYGEFLVNAQGEDVVAGIRTPQELTIKARKSHGSDLPSLEEVMPNIFRELCTVRQQLETHYKDIAGH
;
A
#
# COMPACT_ATOMS: atom_id res chain seq x y z
N MET A 1 5.66 -10.22 11.82
CA MET A 1 5.62 -10.12 10.35
C MET A 1 6.08 -8.73 10.00
N MET A 2 6.96 -8.57 9.01
CA MET A 2 7.37 -7.24 8.56
C MET A 2 6.23 -6.59 7.78
N ASP A 3 6.16 -5.27 7.86
CA ASP A 3 5.29 -4.47 7.01
C ASP A 3 5.85 -4.40 5.57
N THR A 4 4.98 -4.12 4.61
CA THR A 4 5.33 -4.09 3.18
C THR A 4 5.97 -2.75 2.82
N VAL A 5 7.00 -2.76 1.97
CA VAL A 5 7.58 -1.53 1.39
C VAL A 5 7.15 -1.39 -0.07
N LEU A 6 6.37 -0.36 -0.39
CA LEU A 6 5.96 -0.03 -1.75
C LEU A 6 6.87 1.04 -2.36
N ASN A 7 6.83 1.18 -3.70
CA ASN A 7 7.51 2.23 -4.45
C ASN A 7 9.05 2.24 -4.34
N LEU A 8 9.66 1.08 -4.03
CA LEU A 8 11.12 0.92 -4.00
C LEU A 8 11.74 1.27 -5.36
N GLY A 9 12.82 2.05 -5.34
CA GLY A 9 13.46 2.59 -6.53
C GLY A 9 13.13 4.06 -6.82
N LEU A 10 12.21 4.67 -6.05
CA LEU A 10 12.01 6.11 -6.09
C LEU A 10 13.20 6.86 -5.48
N ASN A 11 13.67 7.86 -6.22
CA ASN A 11 14.73 8.79 -5.88
C ASN A 11 14.46 10.14 -6.58
N ASP A 12 15.29 11.15 -6.36
CA ASP A 12 15.06 12.49 -6.93
C ASP A 12 15.00 12.50 -8.47
N GLN A 13 15.67 11.56 -9.14
CA GLN A 13 15.65 11.42 -10.59
C GLN A 13 14.43 10.64 -11.09
N THR A 14 14.13 9.50 -10.45
CA THR A 14 13.06 8.60 -10.89
C THR A 14 11.68 9.15 -10.54
N VAL A 15 11.53 9.96 -9.48
CA VAL A 15 10.27 10.65 -9.18
C VAL A 15 9.92 11.69 -10.26
N ALA A 16 10.92 12.41 -10.78
CA ALA A 16 10.70 13.36 -11.87
C ALA A 16 10.25 12.64 -13.15
N ALA A 17 10.90 11.52 -13.49
CA ALA A 17 10.48 10.68 -14.61
C ALA A 17 9.08 10.07 -14.39
N LEU A 18 8.74 9.70 -13.16
CA LEU A 18 7.40 9.21 -12.83
C LEU A 18 6.35 10.31 -13.03
N ALA A 19 6.62 11.53 -12.54
CA ALA A 19 5.74 12.68 -12.71
C ALA A 19 5.48 13.01 -14.19
N GLU A 20 6.51 12.95 -15.03
CA GLU A 20 6.38 13.17 -16.47
C GLU A 20 5.55 12.07 -17.13
N ARG A 21 5.85 10.79 -16.83
CA ARG A 21 5.18 9.65 -17.46
C ARG A 21 3.73 9.47 -17.00
N SER A 22 3.41 9.81 -15.75
CA SER A 22 2.04 9.77 -15.25
C SER A 22 1.21 10.97 -15.70
N GLY A 23 1.85 12.09 -16.06
CA GLY A 23 1.17 13.37 -16.24
C GLY A 23 0.61 13.95 -14.93
N ASP A 24 0.96 13.37 -13.79
CA ASP A 24 0.48 13.76 -12.46
C ASP A 24 1.67 13.88 -11.49
N ARG A 25 2.14 15.13 -11.36
CA ARG A 25 3.22 15.49 -10.43
C ARG A 25 2.80 15.26 -8.99
N ARG A 26 1.54 15.50 -8.62
CA ARG A 26 1.08 15.30 -7.23
C ARG A 26 1.19 13.82 -6.86
N PHE A 27 0.72 12.93 -7.72
CA PHE A 27 0.84 11.48 -7.56
C PHE A 27 2.29 11.01 -7.36
N ALA A 28 3.22 11.50 -8.20
CA ALA A 28 4.61 11.08 -8.13
C ALA A 28 5.25 11.45 -6.78
N TYR A 29 5.07 12.68 -6.33
CA TYR A 29 5.61 13.12 -5.04
C TYR A 29 4.84 12.58 -3.84
N ASP A 30 3.54 12.29 -3.95
CA ASP A 30 2.79 11.54 -2.92
C ASP A 30 3.35 10.12 -2.77
N SER A 31 3.62 9.45 -3.89
CA SER A 31 4.24 8.13 -3.89
C SER A 31 5.65 8.17 -3.28
N TYR A 32 6.40 9.24 -3.56
CA TYR A 32 7.76 9.39 -3.05
C TYR A 32 7.80 9.70 -1.56
N ARG A 33 6.97 10.61 -1.03
CA ARG A 33 6.92 10.87 0.42
C ARG A 33 6.50 9.62 1.20
N ARG A 34 5.56 8.83 0.67
CA ARG A 34 5.13 7.55 1.27
C ARG A 34 6.28 6.56 1.25
N PHE A 35 7.02 6.45 0.14
CA PHE A 35 8.21 5.61 0.06
C PHE A 35 9.25 5.98 1.13
N VAL A 36 9.62 7.26 1.22
CA VAL A 36 10.62 7.72 2.21
C VAL A 36 10.16 7.39 3.62
N GLN A 37 8.89 7.63 3.96
CA GLN A 37 8.33 7.30 5.27
C GLN A 37 8.35 5.79 5.56
N MET A 38 7.80 4.96 4.67
CA MET A 38 7.75 3.50 4.86
C MET A 38 9.16 2.91 4.93
N TYR A 39 10.06 3.29 4.02
CA TYR A 39 11.42 2.78 4.00
C TYR A 39 12.17 3.20 5.28
N SER A 40 11.96 4.43 5.75
CA SER A 40 12.59 4.90 6.99
C SER A 40 12.13 4.12 8.22
N ASP A 41 10.84 3.82 8.32
CA ASP A 41 10.31 3.02 9.44
C ASP A 41 10.73 1.55 9.34
N VAL A 42 10.42 0.92 8.20
CA VAL A 42 10.54 -0.52 8.01
C VAL A 42 12.00 -0.96 7.84
N VAL A 43 12.81 -0.18 7.13
CA VAL A 43 14.20 -0.55 6.78
C VAL A 43 15.23 0.14 7.67
N LEU A 44 15.05 1.44 7.93
CA LEU A 44 16.00 2.23 8.74
C LEU A 44 15.65 2.23 10.23
N GLY A 45 14.47 1.76 10.63
CA GLY A 45 14.04 1.68 12.03
C GLY A 45 13.69 3.02 12.68
N ILE A 46 13.29 4.02 11.88
CA ILE A 46 12.95 5.37 12.35
C ILE A 46 11.44 5.46 12.59
N GLU A 47 11.02 5.83 13.81
CA GLU A 47 9.60 5.84 14.15
C GLU A 47 8.74 6.74 13.24
N LEU A 48 7.60 6.21 12.78
CA LEU A 48 6.61 6.92 11.95
C LEU A 48 6.17 8.26 12.53
N SER A 49 6.15 8.40 13.86
CA SER A 49 5.68 9.60 14.55
C SER A 49 6.47 10.86 14.18
N HIS A 50 7.73 10.72 13.76
CA HIS A 50 8.54 11.86 13.28
C HIS A 50 8.01 12.39 11.94
N PHE A 51 7.60 11.50 11.04
CA PHE A 51 7.09 11.83 9.71
C PHE A 51 5.65 12.36 9.78
N GLU A 52 4.79 11.76 10.61
CA GLU A 52 3.42 12.24 10.85
C GLU A 52 3.40 13.69 11.34
N LYS A 53 4.29 14.05 12.27
CA LYS A 53 4.43 15.44 12.75
C LYS A 53 4.82 16.42 11.64
N LEU A 54 5.64 15.99 10.68
CA LEU A 54 6.04 16.82 9.54
C LEU A 54 4.90 16.98 8.54
N LEU A 55 4.15 15.91 8.25
CA LEU A 55 2.94 15.96 7.41
C LEU A 55 1.87 16.88 8.00
N GLU A 56 1.60 16.77 9.30
CA GLU A 56 0.66 17.66 10.00
C GLU A 56 1.10 19.13 9.91
N ARG A 57 2.40 19.42 10.04
CA ARG A 57 2.91 20.79 9.85
C ARG A 57 2.73 21.28 8.42
N ALA A 58 2.95 20.43 7.41
CA ALA A 58 2.70 20.79 6.02
C ALA A 58 1.22 21.13 5.77
N LYS A 59 0.30 20.33 6.31
CA LYS A 59 -1.15 20.62 6.26
C LYS A 59 -1.51 21.93 6.95
N GLN A 60 -0.97 22.18 8.14
CA GLN A 60 -1.19 23.42 8.88
C GLN A 60 -0.66 24.65 8.12
N ARG A 61 0.53 24.57 7.52
CA ARG A 61 1.10 25.65 6.68
C ARG A 61 0.21 25.95 5.48
N ARG A 62 -0.38 24.93 4.87
CA ARG A 62 -1.28 25.05 3.72
C ARG A 62 -2.71 25.46 4.10
N GLY A 63 -3.11 25.25 5.35
CA GLY A 63 -4.47 25.52 5.83
C GLY A 63 -5.49 24.43 5.44
N VAL A 64 -5.04 23.20 5.20
CA VAL A 64 -5.89 22.06 4.80
C VAL A 64 -6.01 21.05 5.94
N LYS A 65 -6.99 20.15 5.86
CA LYS A 65 -7.22 19.13 6.89
C LYS A 65 -6.81 17.74 6.42
N GLN A 66 -6.94 17.48 5.12
CA GLN A 66 -6.74 16.17 4.53
C GLN A 66 -5.48 16.16 3.67
N ASP A 67 -4.76 15.03 3.66
CA ASP A 67 -3.50 14.88 2.93
C ASP A 67 -3.68 15.02 1.40
N HIS A 68 -4.88 14.66 0.90
CA HIS A 68 -5.20 14.77 -0.52
C HIS A 68 -5.35 16.23 -1.01
N GLU A 69 -5.50 17.17 -0.08
CA GLU A 69 -5.61 18.61 -0.38
C GLU A 69 -4.25 19.30 -0.54
N LEU A 70 -3.14 18.61 -0.18
CA LEU A 70 -1.78 19.13 -0.42
C LEU A 70 -1.48 19.20 -1.92
N LEU A 71 -0.78 20.23 -2.38
CA LEU A 71 -0.34 20.30 -3.77
C LEU A 71 0.98 19.56 -3.99
N ALA A 72 1.33 19.35 -5.26
CA ALA A 72 2.60 18.72 -5.63
C ALA A 72 3.82 19.43 -5.01
N GLU A 73 3.82 20.77 -4.99
CA GLU A 73 4.89 21.58 -4.38
C GLU A 73 4.99 21.36 -2.86
N ASP A 74 3.86 21.21 -2.18
CA ASP A 74 3.83 20.94 -0.74
C ASP A 74 4.42 19.55 -0.45
N LEU A 75 4.10 18.56 -1.29
CA LEU A 75 4.60 17.19 -1.18
C LEU A 75 6.09 17.08 -1.52
N GLU A 76 6.57 17.81 -2.53
CA GLU A 76 7.99 17.89 -2.87
C GLU A 76 8.82 18.48 -1.72
N ASN A 77 8.36 19.57 -1.11
CA ASN A 77 8.99 20.12 0.09
C ASN A 77 8.95 19.12 1.26
N LEU A 78 7.85 18.37 1.40
CA LEU A 78 7.72 17.36 2.44
C LEU A 78 8.70 16.19 2.27
N VAL A 79 8.98 15.75 1.04
CA VAL A 79 10.03 14.76 0.75
C VAL A 79 11.39 15.27 1.26
N MET A 80 11.72 16.53 0.99
CA MET A 80 12.97 17.13 1.47
C MET A 80 13.03 17.17 3.00
N ASP A 81 11.94 17.59 3.66
CA ASP A 81 11.81 17.59 5.11
C ASP A 81 11.96 16.16 5.69
N TYR A 82 11.43 15.14 5.01
CA TYR A 82 11.55 13.73 5.42
C TYR A 82 12.99 13.22 5.30
N LYS A 83 13.67 13.48 4.19
CA LYS A 83 15.09 13.10 4.01
C LYS A 83 15.98 13.79 5.05
N ALA A 84 15.74 15.07 5.32
CA ALA A 84 16.45 15.79 6.37
C ALA A 84 16.18 15.18 7.75
N ARG A 85 14.95 14.74 8.02
CA ARG A 85 14.61 14.01 9.25
C ARG A 85 15.41 12.70 9.35
N VAL A 86 15.54 11.93 8.28
CA VAL A 86 16.37 10.70 8.28
C VAL A 86 17.80 11.01 8.72
N HIS A 87 18.43 12.04 8.14
CA HIS A 87 19.77 12.46 8.54
C HIS A 87 19.86 12.84 10.03
N VAL A 88 18.86 13.55 10.56
CA VAL A 88 18.83 13.93 11.97
C VAL A 88 18.73 12.72 12.91
N GLU A 89 17.93 11.70 12.55
CA GLU A 89 17.68 10.56 13.44
C GLU A 89 18.82 9.52 13.41
N ILE A 90 19.46 9.30 12.25
CA ILE A 90 20.46 8.22 12.10
C ILE A 90 21.85 8.70 11.64
N GLY A 91 22.04 10.00 11.37
CA GLY A 91 23.33 10.57 10.93
C GLY A 91 23.75 10.18 9.52
N MET A 92 22.83 9.61 8.72
CA MET A 92 23.06 9.18 7.34
C MET A 92 21.96 9.72 6.44
N ASP A 93 22.31 10.02 5.19
CA ASP A 93 21.34 10.46 4.19
C ASP A 93 20.43 9.31 3.75
N PHE A 94 19.23 9.65 3.26
CA PHE A 94 18.33 8.67 2.67
C PHE A 94 18.97 8.04 1.42
N PRO A 95 18.94 6.69 1.26
CA PRO A 95 19.59 6.04 0.12
C PRO A 95 18.88 6.39 -1.18
N GLU A 96 19.60 7.01 -2.13
CA GLU A 96 19.07 7.38 -3.45
C GLU A 96 19.30 6.27 -4.51
N GLY A 97 20.20 5.33 -4.25
CA GLY A 97 20.54 4.24 -5.15
C GLY A 97 19.50 3.10 -5.11
N PRO A 98 18.79 2.76 -6.20
CA PRO A 98 17.76 1.71 -6.18
C PRO A 98 18.28 0.34 -5.75
N HIS A 99 19.53 0.00 -6.09
CA HIS A 99 20.16 -1.25 -5.65
C HIS A 99 20.46 -1.26 -4.16
N GLU A 100 20.89 -0.12 -3.60
CA GLU A 100 21.12 0.02 -2.15
C GLU A 100 19.80 -0.10 -1.40
N GLN A 101 18.75 0.59 -1.88
CA GLN A 101 17.39 0.48 -1.36
C GLN A 101 16.92 -0.98 -1.36
N LEU A 102 17.11 -1.70 -2.48
CA LEU A 102 16.70 -3.09 -2.61
C LEU A 102 17.40 -4.00 -1.59
N TRP A 103 18.73 -3.89 -1.48
CA TRP A 103 19.50 -4.70 -0.53
C TRP A 103 19.18 -4.36 0.93
N GLY A 104 18.95 -3.08 1.23
CA GLY A 104 18.47 -2.64 2.54
C GLY A 104 17.13 -3.28 2.89
N ALA A 105 16.16 -3.22 1.98
CA ALA A 105 14.84 -3.83 2.18
C ALA A 105 14.91 -5.36 2.36
N ILE A 106 15.70 -6.06 1.53
CA ILE A 106 15.92 -7.51 1.66
C ILE A 106 16.51 -7.86 3.03
N GLY A 107 17.55 -7.13 3.46
CA GLY A 107 18.18 -7.34 4.77
C GLY A 107 17.21 -7.11 5.93
N ALA A 108 16.37 -6.07 5.82
CA ALA A 108 15.38 -5.76 6.83
C ALA A 108 14.30 -6.84 6.93
N VAL A 109 13.84 -7.44 5.82
CA VAL A 109 12.91 -8.59 5.85
C VAL A 109 13.51 -9.77 6.61
N PHE A 110 14.76 -10.13 6.35
CA PHE A 110 15.41 -11.20 7.09
C PHE A 110 15.59 -10.87 8.58
N ASN A 111 15.96 -9.63 8.91
CA ASN A 111 16.06 -9.19 10.31
C ASN A 111 14.70 -9.22 11.03
N SER A 112 13.61 -8.93 10.33
CA SER A 112 12.25 -8.97 10.88
C SER A 112 11.84 -10.36 11.37
N TRP A 113 12.38 -11.44 10.75
CA TRP A 113 12.15 -12.81 11.19
C TRP A 113 12.69 -13.05 12.60
N MET A 114 13.71 -12.31 13.01
CA MET A 114 14.35 -12.46 14.33
C MET A 114 13.85 -11.46 15.37
N ASN A 115 12.89 -10.61 15.03
CA ASN A 115 12.31 -9.66 15.97
C ASN A 115 11.47 -10.35 17.05
N GLN A 116 11.27 -9.67 18.19
CA GLN A 116 10.61 -10.26 19.35
C GLN A 116 9.15 -10.65 19.05
N ARG A 117 8.42 -9.82 18.30
CA ARG A 117 7.04 -10.09 17.89
C ARG A 117 6.94 -11.37 17.05
N ALA A 118 7.86 -11.59 16.11
CA ALA A 118 7.92 -12.77 15.26
C ALA A 118 8.32 -14.02 16.06
N LYS A 119 9.29 -13.90 16.97
CA LYS A 119 9.68 -14.99 17.90
C LYS A 119 8.49 -15.44 18.75
N THR A 120 7.77 -14.51 19.37
CA THR A 120 6.57 -14.83 20.16
C THR A 120 5.47 -15.45 19.29
N TYR A 121 5.19 -14.90 18.11
CA TYR A 121 4.22 -15.48 17.18
C TYR A 121 4.56 -16.93 16.81
N ARG A 122 5.83 -17.21 16.50
CA ARG A 122 6.29 -18.58 16.21
C ARG A 122 6.10 -19.54 17.37
N GLN A 123 6.39 -19.09 18.60
CA GLN A 123 6.20 -19.91 19.80
C GLN A 123 4.72 -20.22 20.07
N LEU A 124 3.81 -19.29 19.77
CA LEU A 124 2.38 -19.47 19.96
C LEU A 124 1.73 -20.38 18.91
N HIS A 125 2.32 -20.47 17.72
CA HIS A 125 1.78 -21.22 16.58
C HIS A 125 2.64 -22.42 16.16
N ASP A 126 3.59 -22.83 17.00
CA ASP A 126 4.49 -23.97 16.77
C ASP A 126 5.24 -23.91 15.42
N ILE A 127 5.63 -22.71 14.98
CA ILE A 127 6.34 -22.50 13.71
C ILE A 127 7.87 -22.60 13.96
N PRO A 128 8.59 -23.52 13.30
CA PRO A 128 10.03 -23.65 13.47
C PRO A 128 10.80 -22.40 13.03
N GLU A 129 11.76 -21.95 13.85
CA GLU A 129 12.63 -20.83 13.50
C GLU A 129 13.46 -21.09 12.23
N ALA A 130 13.86 -22.34 12.02
CA ALA A 130 14.72 -22.78 10.92
C ALA A 130 14.09 -22.62 9.52
N TRP A 131 12.78 -22.39 9.41
CA TRP A 131 12.12 -22.15 8.12
C TRP A 131 12.54 -20.82 7.49
N GLY A 132 12.88 -19.82 8.31
CA GLY A 132 13.21 -18.49 7.81
C GLY A 132 12.01 -17.77 7.19
N THR A 133 12.31 -16.77 6.38
CA THR A 133 11.31 -16.02 5.59
C THR A 133 11.86 -15.79 4.18
N ALA A 134 10.98 -15.71 3.18
CA ALA A 134 11.36 -15.36 1.82
C ALA A 134 11.15 -13.86 1.57
N VAL A 135 11.79 -13.34 0.52
CA VAL A 135 11.57 -11.96 0.06
C VAL A 135 10.97 -12.02 -1.34
N ASN A 136 9.79 -11.41 -1.50
CA ASN A 136 9.13 -11.29 -2.80
C ASN A 136 9.36 -9.87 -3.34
N VAL A 137 10.05 -9.78 -4.48
CA VAL A 137 10.25 -8.51 -5.20
C VAL A 137 9.34 -8.53 -6.42
N GLN A 138 8.45 -7.55 -6.50
CA GLN A 138 7.42 -7.48 -7.53
C GLN A 138 7.46 -6.12 -8.22
N ALA A 139 7.22 -6.11 -9.54
CA ALA A 139 7.05 -4.87 -10.28
C ALA A 139 5.79 -4.14 -9.79
N MET A 140 5.93 -2.83 -9.54
CA MET A 140 4.82 -2.00 -9.08
C MET A 140 3.76 -1.82 -10.17
N VAL A 141 2.50 -1.86 -9.76
CA VAL A 141 1.33 -1.40 -10.49
C VAL A 141 0.58 -0.40 -9.62
N PHE A 142 -0.02 0.62 -10.22
CA PHE A 142 -0.57 1.75 -9.47
C PHE A 142 -2.08 1.84 -9.63
N GLY A 143 -2.81 1.69 -8.52
CA GLY A 143 -4.26 1.93 -8.46
C GLY A 143 -4.64 3.41 -8.37
N ASN A 144 -3.66 4.31 -8.28
CA ASN A 144 -3.78 5.74 -7.99
C ASN A 144 -3.26 6.66 -9.11
N MET A 145 -3.32 6.21 -10.37
CA MET A 145 -2.92 7.01 -11.53
C MET A 145 -4.08 7.77 -12.20
N GLY A 146 -5.28 7.74 -11.63
CA GLY A 146 -6.46 8.36 -12.24
C GLY A 146 -7.76 7.64 -11.91
N SER A 147 -8.85 8.15 -12.48
CA SER A 147 -10.21 7.62 -12.27
C SER A 147 -10.49 6.29 -12.97
N ASP A 148 -9.62 5.86 -13.87
CA ASP A 148 -9.67 4.57 -14.57
C ASP A 148 -8.82 3.49 -13.89
N CYS A 149 -8.18 3.80 -12.76
CA CYS A 149 -7.37 2.90 -11.96
C CYS A 149 -8.03 2.64 -10.59
N ALA A 150 -7.83 1.45 -10.03
CA ALA A 150 -8.37 1.06 -8.74
C ALA A 150 -7.51 0.03 -8.03
N THR A 151 -7.73 -0.10 -6.72
CA THR A 151 -7.19 -1.18 -5.88
C THR A 151 -8.32 -1.77 -5.04
N GLY A 152 -8.22 -3.04 -4.66
CA GLY A 152 -9.23 -3.69 -3.85
C GLY A 152 -8.78 -5.01 -3.25
N VAL A 153 -9.60 -5.52 -2.33
CA VAL A 153 -9.42 -6.82 -1.68
C VAL A 153 -10.70 -7.60 -1.87
N ALA A 154 -10.57 -8.87 -2.24
CA ALA A 154 -11.72 -9.72 -2.51
C ALA A 154 -11.53 -11.14 -1.96
N PHE A 155 -12.63 -11.71 -1.49
CA PHE A 155 -12.78 -13.13 -1.17
C PHE A 155 -13.64 -13.77 -2.25
N THR A 156 -13.24 -14.95 -2.73
CA THR A 156 -13.99 -15.62 -3.80
C THR A 156 -15.42 -15.99 -3.39
N ARG A 157 -15.63 -16.16 -2.08
CA ARG A 157 -16.90 -16.42 -1.38
C ARG A 157 -17.02 -15.52 -0.15
N ASN A 158 -18.20 -15.45 0.43
CA ASN A 158 -18.40 -14.67 1.65
C ASN A 158 -17.69 -15.34 2.84
N PRO A 159 -16.69 -14.69 3.47
CA PRO A 159 -15.89 -15.30 4.52
C PRO A 159 -16.65 -15.44 5.85
N SER A 160 -17.78 -14.74 6.03
CA SER A 160 -18.56 -14.76 7.28
C SER A 160 -19.58 -15.89 7.34
N ASN A 161 -20.14 -16.30 6.19
CA ASN A 161 -21.22 -17.31 6.15
C ASN A 161 -21.01 -18.42 5.10
N GLY A 162 -19.93 -18.36 4.32
CA GLY A 162 -19.57 -19.38 3.32
C GLY A 162 -20.44 -19.38 2.05
N THR A 163 -21.35 -18.41 1.86
CA THR A 163 -22.15 -18.33 0.64
C THR A 163 -21.26 -18.04 -0.56
N ASN A 164 -21.62 -18.59 -1.73
CA ASN A 164 -20.91 -18.34 -2.98
C ASN A 164 -21.25 -16.96 -3.57
N ASP A 165 -21.01 -15.92 -2.78
CA ASP A 165 -21.15 -14.52 -3.14
C ASP A 165 -19.76 -13.91 -3.30
N PHE A 166 -19.51 -13.22 -4.41
CA PHE A 166 -18.23 -12.55 -4.60
C PHE A 166 -18.16 -11.34 -3.67
N TYR A 167 -17.34 -11.43 -2.62
CA TYR A 167 -17.32 -10.49 -1.51
C TYR A 167 -16.02 -9.68 -1.51
N GLY A 168 -16.09 -8.38 -1.26
CA GLY A 168 -14.91 -7.55 -1.16
C GLY A 168 -15.18 -6.09 -1.43
N GLU A 169 -14.12 -5.31 -1.33
CA GLU A 169 -14.15 -3.86 -1.38
C GLU A 169 -13.05 -3.32 -2.29
N PHE A 170 -13.29 -2.16 -2.89
CA PHE A 170 -12.33 -1.48 -3.73
C PHE A 170 -12.40 0.05 -3.57
N LEU A 171 -11.35 0.72 -4.03
CA LEU A 171 -11.28 2.18 -4.13
C LEU A 171 -10.71 2.58 -5.50
N VAL A 172 -11.40 3.51 -6.16
CA VAL A 172 -10.90 4.18 -7.37
C VAL A 172 -9.85 5.22 -6.98
N ASN A 173 -8.80 5.32 -7.79
CA ASN A 173 -7.69 6.25 -7.62
C ASN A 173 -7.10 6.17 -6.19
N ALA A 174 -6.62 4.99 -5.81
CA ALA A 174 -6.15 4.68 -4.46
C ALA A 174 -5.01 3.65 -4.46
N GLN A 175 -4.27 3.55 -3.36
CA GLN A 175 -3.31 2.47 -3.12
C GLN A 175 -3.87 1.44 -2.14
N GLY A 176 -3.29 0.24 -2.13
CA GLY A 176 -3.75 -0.87 -1.27
C GLY A 176 -3.86 -0.49 0.21
N GLU A 177 -2.93 0.33 0.71
CA GLU A 177 -2.99 0.86 2.08
C GLU A 177 -4.26 1.67 2.35
N ASP A 178 -4.74 2.46 1.39
CA ASP A 178 -5.92 3.32 1.61
C ASP A 178 -7.20 2.48 1.81
N VAL A 179 -7.25 1.26 1.25
CA VAL A 179 -8.35 0.31 1.47
C VAL A 179 -8.30 -0.27 2.88
N VAL A 180 -7.10 -0.56 3.39
CA VAL A 180 -6.93 -1.17 4.73
C VAL A 180 -7.02 -0.13 5.86
N ALA A 181 -6.58 1.11 5.60
CA ALA A 181 -6.52 2.17 6.60
C ALA A 181 -7.91 2.74 6.97
N GLY A 182 -8.95 2.50 6.16
CA GLY A 182 -10.32 2.93 6.45
C GLY A 182 -10.53 4.46 6.41
N ILE A 183 -9.61 5.22 5.82
CA ILE A 183 -9.70 6.69 5.71
C ILE A 183 -10.77 7.11 4.69
N ARG A 184 -10.92 6.32 3.60
CA ARG A 184 -11.96 6.50 2.58
C ARG A 184 -12.97 5.37 2.70
N THR A 185 -14.25 5.69 2.53
CA THR A 185 -15.32 4.70 2.47
C THR A 185 -15.10 3.78 1.27
N PRO A 186 -14.85 2.47 1.48
CA PRO A 186 -14.67 1.53 0.39
C PRO A 186 -15.97 1.30 -0.38
N GLN A 187 -15.85 0.89 -1.64
CA GLN A 187 -16.96 0.58 -2.54
C GLN A 187 -17.09 -0.93 -2.73
N GLU A 188 -18.30 -1.42 -2.96
CA GLU A 188 -18.58 -2.86 -3.11
C GLU A 188 -18.19 -3.39 -4.49
N LEU A 189 -17.75 -4.65 -4.59
CA LEU A 189 -17.43 -5.23 -5.90
C LEU A 189 -18.67 -5.43 -6.79
N THR A 190 -19.80 -5.85 -6.21
CA THR A 190 -20.99 -6.29 -6.96
C THR A 190 -22.20 -5.40 -6.70
N ILE A 191 -23.10 -5.31 -7.69
CA ILE A 191 -24.38 -4.58 -7.55
C ILE A 191 -25.22 -5.19 -6.42
N LYS A 192 -25.16 -6.52 -6.28
CA LYS A 192 -25.88 -7.27 -5.24
C LYS A 192 -25.42 -6.87 -3.85
N ALA A 193 -24.10 -6.86 -3.61
CA ALA A 193 -23.52 -6.46 -2.32
C ALA A 193 -23.85 -5.00 -1.99
N ARG A 194 -23.66 -4.08 -2.96
CA ARG A 194 -24.04 -2.67 -2.81
C ARG A 194 -25.48 -2.49 -2.35
N LYS A 195 -26.43 -3.14 -3.03
CA LYS A 195 -27.86 -3.07 -2.68
C LYS A 195 -28.16 -3.65 -1.31
N SER A 196 -27.49 -4.75 -0.94
CA SER A 196 -27.67 -5.38 0.37
C SER A 196 -27.15 -4.51 1.51
N HIS A 197 -26.07 -3.77 1.30
CA HIS A 197 -25.48 -2.87 2.29
C HIS A 197 -26.06 -1.45 2.25
N GLY A 198 -26.94 -1.15 1.29
CA GLY A 198 -27.55 0.18 1.18
C GLY A 198 -26.56 1.29 0.84
N SER A 199 -25.47 0.97 0.13
CA SER A 199 -24.45 1.95 -0.24
C SER A 199 -24.89 2.77 -1.46
N ASP A 200 -24.72 4.10 -1.38
CA ASP A 200 -24.99 5.03 -2.48
C ASP A 200 -23.82 5.11 -3.49
N LEU A 201 -22.67 4.52 -3.16
CA LEU A 201 -21.49 4.51 -4.04
C LEU A 201 -21.62 3.40 -5.09
N PRO A 202 -21.19 3.63 -6.35
CA PRO A 202 -21.30 2.63 -7.40
C PRO A 202 -20.41 1.41 -7.12
N SER A 203 -20.81 0.23 -7.60
CA SER A 203 -19.99 -0.98 -7.44
C SER A 203 -18.92 -1.11 -8.54
N LEU A 204 -17.92 -1.97 -8.35
CA LEU A 204 -16.90 -2.22 -9.38
C LEU A 204 -17.53 -2.73 -10.68
N GLU A 205 -18.54 -3.59 -10.54
CA GLU A 205 -19.38 -4.07 -11.64
C GLU A 205 -20.02 -2.95 -12.47
N GLU A 206 -20.32 -1.80 -11.87
CA GLU A 206 -20.89 -0.63 -12.55
C GLU A 206 -19.81 0.30 -13.11
N VAL A 207 -18.75 0.59 -12.33
CA VAL A 207 -17.71 1.56 -12.71
C VAL A 207 -16.74 0.98 -13.73
N MET A 208 -16.37 -0.30 -13.61
CA MET A 208 -15.36 -0.96 -14.44
C MET A 208 -15.83 -2.36 -14.91
N PRO A 209 -16.91 -2.44 -15.71
CA PRO A 209 -17.57 -3.72 -16.03
C PRO A 209 -16.69 -4.72 -16.79
N ASN A 210 -15.75 -4.22 -17.61
CA ASN A 210 -14.79 -5.08 -18.31
C ASN A 210 -13.81 -5.73 -17.33
N ILE A 211 -13.21 -4.94 -16.44
CA ILE A 211 -12.28 -5.40 -15.40
C ILE A 211 -12.99 -6.34 -14.42
N PHE A 212 -14.23 -6.03 -14.03
CA PHE A 212 -15.01 -6.90 -13.17
C PHE A 212 -15.25 -8.30 -13.80
N ARG A 213 -15.48 -8.37 -15.11
CA ARG A 213 -15.62 -9.65 -15.84
C ARG A 213 -14.31 -10.45 -15.86
N GLU A 214 -13.18 -9.79 -16.08
CA GLU A 214 -11.86 -10.43 -15.99
C GLU A 214 -11.59 -10.94 -14.57
N LEU A 215 -11.89 -10.13 -13.55
CA LEU A 215 -11.76 -10.50 -12.15
C LEU A 215 -12.64 -11.72 -11.80
N CYS A 216 -13.87 -11.78 -12.29
CA CYS A 216 -14.74 -12.95 -12.15
C CYS A 216 -14.13 -14.21 -12.80
N THR A 217 -13.45 -14.05 -13.93
CA THR A 217 -12.75 -15.17 -14.61
C THR A 217 -11.58 -15.66 -13.77
N VAL A 218 -10.75 -14.74 -13.25
CA VAL A 218 -9.63 -15.06 -12.35
C VAL A 218 -10.13 -15.74 -11.07
N ARG A 219 -11.22 -15.25 -10.48
CA ARG A 219 -11.88 -15.88 -9.32
C ARG A 219 -12.17 -17.35 -9.58
N GLN A 220 -12.79 -17.66 -10.72
CA GLN A 220 -13.14 -19.03 -11.08
C GLN A 220 -11.90 -19.91 -11.34
N GLN A 221 -10.88 -19.35 -11.99
CA GLN A 221 -9.62 -20.07 -12.23
C GLN A 221 -8.91 -20.42 -10.92
N LEU A 222 -8.85 -19.49 -9.97
CA LEU A 222 -8.23 -19.70 -8.66
C LEU A 222 -8.99 -20.74 -7.83
N GLU A 223 -10.34 -20.66 -7.74
CA GLU A 223 -11.12 -21.68 -7.04
C GLU A 223 -10.94 -23.08 -7.65
N THR A 224 -10.89 -23.16 -8.99
CA THR A 224 -10.72 -24.43 -9.69
C THR A 224 -9.33 -25.02 -9.47
N HIS A 225 -8.29 -24.17 -9.49
CA HIS A 225 -6.90 -24.60 -9.38
C HIS A 225 -6.56 -25.04 -7.95
N TYR A 226 -6.85 -24.20 -6.96
CA TYR A 226 -6.48 -24.47 -5.57
C TYR A 226 -7.45 -25.41 -4.86
N LYS A 227 -8.67 -25.60 -5.42
CA LYS A 227 -9.73 -26.46 -4.86
C LYS A 227 -10.07 -26.13 -3.41
N ASP A 228 -9.85 -24.88 -3.03
CA ASP A 228 -10.04 -24.39 -1.69
C ASP A 228 -11.00 -23.20 -1.70
N ILE A 229 -11.68 -23.02 -0.59
CA ILE A 229 -12.52 -21.88 -0.30
C ILE A 229 -11.65 -20.99 0.60
N ALA A 230 -11.46 -19.73 0.22
CA ALA A 230 -10.81 -18.77 1.11
C ALA A 230 -11.61 -18.66 2.43
N GLY A 231 -11.20 -19.43 3.45
CA GLY A 231 -11.82 -19.46 4.77
C GLY A 231 -12.34 -20.85 5.20
N HIS A 232 -11.46 -21.68 5.75
CA HIS A 232 -11.69 -22.46 6.99
C HIS A 232 -10.37 -22.78 7.68
#